data_AF-A0A1V2LJT1-F1
#
_entry.id   AF-A0A1V2LJT1-F1
#
_cell.length_a   1.000
_cell.length_b   1.000
_cell.length_c   1.000
_cell.angle_alpha   90.00
_cell.angle_beta   90.00
_cell.angle_gamma   90.00
#
_symmetry.space_group_name_H-M   'P 1'
#
loop_
_entity.id
_entity.type
_entity.pdbx_description
1 polymer ?
#
loop_
_entity_poly.entity_id
_entity_poly.type
_entity_poly.pdbx_seq_one_letter_code
_entity_poly.pdbx_strand_id
1 'polypeptide(L)' 'MSPAMLRARQPYFVKNMIGLAVLVAIPVGIYMYTYNFLNQDDFDDIPIPPLDEETIKELQREYAETKNKK' A
#
# COMPACT_ATOMS: atom_id res chain seq x y z
N MET A 1 1.56 -27.79 -27.37
CA MET A 1 2.60 -28.49 -26.57
C MET A 1 2.40 -29.99 -26.72
N SER A 2 3.47 -30.77 -26.95
CA SER A 2 3.33 -32.23 -27.01
C SER A 2 3.19 -32.82 -25.59
N PRO A 3 2.49 -33.97 -25.42
CA PRO A 3 2.39 -34.64 -24.11
C PRO A 3 3.75 -35.00 -23.51
N ALA A 4 4.73 -35.32 -24.35
CA ALA A 4 6.11 -35.58 -23.92
C ALA A 4 6.77 -34.34 -23.30
N MET A 5 6.53 -33.17 -23.91
CA MET A 5 7.08 -31.88 -23.44
C MET A 5 6.52 -31.49 -22.06
N LEU A 6 5.24 -31.71 -21.78
CA LEU A 6 4.63 -31.40 -20.48
C LEU A 6 5.20 -32.26 -19.35
N ARG A 7 5.43 -33.55 -19.61
CA ARG A 7 5.97 -34.51 -18.63
C ARG A 7 7.40 -34.18 -18.23
N ALA A 8 8.22 -33.72 -19.19
CA ALA A 8 9.60 -33.32 -18.95
C ALA A 8 9.74 -32.13 -17.97
N ARG A 9 8.70 -31.29 -17.81
CA ARG A 9 8.74 -30.09 -16.95
C ARG A 9 8.11 -30.29 -15.56
N GLN A 10 7.36 -31.37 -15.36
CA GLN A 10 6.77 -31.74 -14.07
C GLN A 10 7.74 -31.65 -12.89
N PRO A 11 9.00 -32.17 -12.97
CA PRO A 11 9.89 -32.17 -11.80
C PRO A 11 10.40 -30.78 -11.39
N TYR A 12 10.31 -29.77 -12.27
CA TYR A 12 10.77 -28.42 -11.97
C TYR A 12 9.68 -27.51 -11.39
N PHE A 13 8.41 -27.92 -11.50
CA PHE A 13 7.28 -27.07 -11.06
C PHE A 13 7.43 -26.65 -9.60
N VAL A 14 7.63 -27.62 -8.70
CA VAL A 14 7.78 -27.35 -7.27
C VAL A 14 9.00 -26.45 -6.98
N LYS A 15 10.15 -26.75 -7.58
CA LYS A 15 11.39 -25.97 -7.39
C LYS A 15 11.22 -24.52 -7.85
N ASN A 16 10.56 -24.32 -8.99
CA ASN A 16 10.29 -22.99 -9.53
C ASN A 16 9.28 -22.23 -8.68
N MET A 17 8.27 -22.90 -8.12
CA MET A 17 7.31 -22.28 -7.20
C MET A 17 7.96 -21.85 -5.88
N ILE A 18 8.90 -22.64 -5.34
CA ILE A 18 9.68 -22.25 -4.17
C ILE A 18 10.53 -21.01 -4.49
N GLY A 19 11.23 -21.01 -5.63
CA GLY A 19 12.01 -19.85 -6.07
C GLY A 19 11.16 -18.59 -6.22
N LEU A 20 9.99 -18.72 -6.85
CA LEU A 20 9.02 -17.63 -7.00
C LEU A 20 8.55 -17.12 -5.62
N ALA A 21 8.21 -18.03 -4.71
CA ALA A 21 7.76 -17.67 -3.37
C ALA A 21 8.83 -16.86 -2.61
N VAL A 22 10.10 -17.27 -2.68
CA VAL A 22 11.22 -16.53 -2.07
C VAL A 22 11.37 -15.14 -2.68
N LEU A 23 11.31 -15.05 -4.02
CA LEU A 23 11.43 -13.76 -4.72
C LEU A 23 10.28 -12.80 -4.38
N VAL A 24 9.07 -13.31 -4.21
CA VAL A 24 7.88 -12.49 -3.87
C VAL A 24 7.81 -12.17 -2.38
N ALA A 25 8.29 -13.05 -1.51
CA ALA A 25 8.23 -12.86 -0.06
C ALA A 25 8.97 -11.60 0.40
N ILE A 26 10.09 -11.26 -0.24
CA ILE A 26 10.90 -10.07 0.12
C ILE A 26 10.12 -8.77 -0.11
N PRO A 27 9.67 -8.41 -1.32
CA PRO A 27 8.95 -7.15 -1.55
C PRO A 27 7.62 -7.10 -0.81
N VAL A 28 6.88 -8.22 -0.74
CA VAL A 28 5.61 -8.28 0.00
C VAL A 28 5.85 -8.08 1.50
N GLY A 29 6.89 -8.69 2.06
CA GLY A 29 7.26 -8.51 3.46
C GLY A 29 7.64 -7.07 3.79
N ILE A 30 8.43 -6.42 2.94
CA ILE A 30 8.80 -5.01 3.10
C ILE A 30 7.56 -4.11 3.04
N TYR A 31 6.67 -4.34 2.06
CA TYR A 31 5.43 -3.58 1.93
C TYR A 31 4.54 -3.73 3.16
N MET A 32 4.29 -4.97 3.60
CA MET A 32 3.47 -5.27 4.77
C MET A 32 4.06 -4.66 6.05
N TYR A 33 5.38 -4.75 6.24
CA TYR A 33 6.05 -4.13 7.38
C TYR A 33 5.87 -2.60 7.34
N THR A 34 6.18 -1.99 6.21
CA THR A 34 6.10 -0.54 6.02
C THR A 34 4.68 -0.02 6.24
N TYR A 35 3.68 -0.72 5.69
CA TYR A 35 2.27 -0.37 5.85
C TYR A 35 1.83 -0.39 7.32
N ASN A 36 2.22 -1.41 8.08
CA ASN A 36 1.88 -1.51 9.51
C ASN A 36 2.70 -0.54 10.37
N PHE A 37 3.90 -0.17 9.94
CA PHE A 37 4.78 0.73 10.68
C PHE A 37 4.37 2.20 10.51
N LEU A 38 4.00 2.62 9.29
CA LEU A 38 3.66 4.02 9.00
C LEU A 38 2.36 4.50 9.66
N ASN A 39 1.38 3.62 9.87
CA ASN A 39 0.06 3.99 10.42
C ASN A 39 0.03 4.12 11.95
N GLN A 40 1.18 4.34 12.61
CA GLN A 40 1.26 4.41 14.07
C GLN A 40 1.30 5.84 14.63
N ASP A 41 1.48 6.84 13.77
CA ASP A 41 1.58 8.24 14.19
C ASP A 41 0.22 8.95 14.04
N ASP A 42 -0.30 9.46 15.16
CA ASP A 42 -1.59 10.17 15.23
C ASP A 42 -1.41 11.69 15.06
N PHE A 43 -0.17 12.21 15.01
CA PHE A 43 0.16 13.64 14.81
C PHE A 43 -0.51 14.62 15.80
N ASP A 44 -1.09 14.13 16.90
CA ASP A 44 -1.84 14.92 17.88
C ASP A 44 -0.96 15.96 18.61
N ASP A 45 0.35 15.74 18.67
CA ASP A 45 1.32 16.61 19.32
C ASP A 45 1.87 17.71 18.39
N ILE A 46 1.54 17.67 17.10
CA ILE A 46 1.98 18.67 16.13
C ILE A 46 1.11 19.93 16.25
N PRO A 47 1.68 21.08 16.67
CA PRO A 47 0.93 22.32 16.73
C PRO A 47 0.56 22.79 15.32
N ILE A 48 -0.71 23.12 15.13
CA ILE A 48 -1.20 23.68 13.87
C ILE A 48 -0.64 25.10 13.71
N PRO A 49 -0.04 25.44 12.55
CA PRO A 49 0.43 26.80 12.31
C PRO A 49 -0.74 27.80 12.40
N PRO A 50 -0.51 29.01 12.93
CA PRO A 50 -1.56 30.02 13.00
C PRO A 50 -2.01 30.39 11.58
N LEU A 51 -3.31 30.22 11.32
CA LEU A 51 -3.97 30.66 10.10
C LEU A 51 -4.77 31.93 10.39
N ASP A 52 -4.89 32.79 9.39
CA ASP A 52 -5.79 33.94 9.43
C ASP A 52 -7.26 33.49 9.34
N GLU A 53 -8.16 34.29 9.93
CA GLU A 53 -9.59 33.95 10.01
C GLU A 53 -10.28 33.86 8.65
N GLU A 54 -9.77 34.56 7.63
CA GLU A 54 -10.29 34.54 6.27
C GLU A 54 -9.99 33.18 5.62
N THR A 55 -8.73 32.75 5.65
CA THR A 55 -8.33 31.42 5.16
C THR A 55 -9.05 30.27 5.88
N ILE A 56 -9.28 30.37 7.20
CA ILE A 56 -10.05 29.35 7.93
C ILE A 56 -11.49 29.23 7.39
N LYS A 57 -12.15 30.36 7.10
CA LYS A 57 -13.52 30.36 6.55
C LYS A 57 -13.57 29.78 5.14
N GLU A 58 -12.58 30.07 4.31
CA GLU A 58 -12.45 29.49 2.97
C GLU A 58 -12.27 27.97 3.02
N LEU A 59 -11.33 27.49 3.85
CA LEU A 59 -11.07 26.05 4.04
C LEU A 59 -12.31 25.30 4.56
N GLN A 60 -13.08 25.90 5.48
CA GLN A 60 -14.32 25.30 5.97
C GLN A 60 -15.40 25.19 4.89
N ARG A 61 -15.50 26.18 4.01
CA ARG A 61 -16.44 26.15 2.87
C ARG A 61 -16.04 25.07 1.88
N GLU A 62 -14.77 24.99 1.51
CA GLU A 62 -14.24 23.96 0.61
C GLU A 62 -14.45 22.55 1.18
N TYR A 63 -14.20 22.36 2.48
CA TYR A 63 -14.47 21.08 3.15
C TYR A 63 -15.96 20.70 3.11
N ALA A 64 -16.86 21.66 3.35
CA ALA A 64 -18.30 21.42 3.30
C ALA A 64 -18.76 21.06 1.88
N GLU A 65 -18.24 21.74 0.85
CA GLU A 65 -18.55 21.46 -0.55
C GLU A 65 -18.04 20.08 -1.00
N THR A 66 -16.81 19.72 -0.63
CA THR A 66 -16.23 18.42 -0.97
C THR A 66 -16.91 17.27 -0.24
N LYS A 67 -17.30 17.46 1.03
CA LYS A 67 -18.06 16.46 1.81
C LYS A 67 -19.44 16.18 1.21
N ASN A 68 -20.13 17.21 0.71
CA ASN A 68 -21.44 17.05 0.07
C ASN A 68 -21.37 16.44 -1.34
N LYS A 69 -20.17 16.39 -1.95
CA LYS A 69 -19.94 15.88 -3.31
C LYS A 69 -19.49 14.41 -3.33
N LYS A 70 -19.09 13.85 -2.17
CA LYS A 70 -18.79 12.43 -1.96
C LYS A 70 -20.05 11.66 -1.57
#